data_AF-A0A0A0I021-F1
#
_entry.id   AF-A0A0A0I021-F1
#
_cell.length_a   1.000
_cell.length_b   1.000
_cell.length_c   1.000
_cell.angle_alpha   90.00
_cell.angle_beta   90.00
_cell.angle_gamma   90.00
#
_symmetry.space_group_name_H-M   'P 1'
#
loop_
_entity.id
_entity.type
_entity.pdbx_description
1 polymer ?
#
loop_
_entity_poly.entity_id
_entity_poly.type
_entity_poly.pdbx_seq_one_letter_code
_entity_poly.pdbx_strand_id
1 'polypeptide(L)'
;MAYAFTLSTTSISTDNIVIAVTGKTNPILQSEVNILKYNGSTKTFDNFTTFTVSSASANAATITPNTPFQLTDLLIIQVVEGSNKSDKLLIDFQEAYPSHKASYNYQLPSDTGNYKMNLGKVNGMDFSSVMSNQFEVGNAPDTSNSSIAISKSYLVQFSGSILDVNVTLNNAAGNASEGNYEVTLFADQQ
;
A
#
# COMPACT_ATOMS: atom_id res chain seq x y z
N MET A 1 -11.51 -5.57 2.10
CA MET A 1 -11.43 -6.76 2.98
C MET A 1 -10.54 -6.40 4.16
N ALA A 2 -10.86 -6.86 5.37
CA ALA A 2 -9.92 -6.77 6.50
C ALA A 2 -8.78 -7.76 6.27
N TYR A 3 -7.55 -7.38 6.63
CA TYR A 3 -6.41 -8.29 6.59
C TYR A 3 -6.60 -9.46 7.55
N ALA A 4 -6.09 -10.64 7.17
CA ALA A 4 -6.23 -11.86 7.95
C ALA A 4 -5.42 -11.79 9.26
N PHE A 5 -4.34 -11.02 9.25
CA PHE A 5 -3.46 -10.85 10.39
C PHE A 5 -3.27 -9.37 10.74
N THR A 6 -2.95 -9.11 12.00
CA THR A 6 -2.52 -7.79 12.47
C THR A 6 -1.07 -7.86 12.93
N LEU A 7 -0.24 -6.98 12.41
CA LEU A 7 1.19 -6.90 12.61
C LEU A 7 1.52 -5.67 13.45
N SER A 8 2.41 -5.85 14.42
CA SER A 8 2.96 -4.76 15.22
C SER A 8 4.41 -5.05 15.57
N THR A 9 5.14 -4.05 16.08
CA THR A 9 6.47 -4.26 16.66
C THR A 9 6.40 -4.29 18.18
N THR A 10 7.24 -5.11 18.80
CA THR A 10 7.49 -5.09 20.25
C THR A 10 8.84 -4.47 20.59
N SER A 11 9.83 -4.60 19.69
CA SER A 11 11.14 -3.98 19.80
C SER A 11 11.69 -3.65 18.41
N ILE A 12 12.40 -2.52 18.29
CA ILE A 12 13.04 -2.06 17.06
C ILE A 12 14.47 -1.64 17.41
N SER A 13 15.44 -2.13 16.66
CA SER A 13 16.85 -1.74 16.69
C SER A 13 17.47 -1.96 15.31
N THR A 14 18.63 -1.36 15.06
CA THR A 14 19.35 -1.57 13.79
C THR A 14 19.78 -3.04 13.59
N ASP A 15 19.95 -3.78 14.68
CA ASP A 15 20.42 -5.18 14.67
C ASP A 15 19.28 -6.20 14.61
N ASN A 16 18.09 -5.83 15.07
CA ASN A 16 16.92 -6.70 15.00
C ASN A 16 15.61 -5.94 15.18
N ILE A 17 14.55 -6.52 14.62
CA ILE A 17 13.18 -6.08 14.78
C ILE A 17 12.39 -7.26 15.32
N VAL A 18 11.70 -7.08 16.44
CA VAL A 18 10.80 -8.08 16.99
C VAL A 18 9.38 -7.72 16.59
N ILE A 19 8.76 -8.60 15.81
CA ILE A 19 7.38 -8.45 15.35
C ILE A 19 6.44 -9.32 16.18
N ALA A 20 5.21 -8.84 16.34
CA ALA A 20 4.08 -9.59 16.85
C ALA A 20 3.00 -9.68 15.78
N VAL A 21 2.44 -10.87 15.59
CA VAL A 21 1.40 -11.18 14.61
C VAL A 21 0.20 -11.74 15.34
N THR A 22 -0.98 -11.15 15.16
CA THR A 22 -2.24 -11.68 15.68
C THR A 22 -3.04 -12.33 14.56
N GLY A 23 -3.65 -13.48 14.82
CA GLY A 23 -4.52 -14.19 13.87
C GLY A 23 -3.86 -15.36 13.13
N LYS A 24 -2.54 -15.53 13.23
CA LYS A 24 -1.83 -16.68 12.67
C LYS A 24 -1.81 -17.84 13.67
N THR A 25 -1.82 -19.08 13.18
CA THR A 25 -1.81 -20.31 14.02
C THR A 25 -0.53 -21.12 13.90
N ASN A 26 0.21 -20.96 12.81
CA ASN A 26 1.47 -21.66 12.54
C ASN A 26 2.67 -20.76 12.82
N PRO A 27 3.86 -21.30 13.16
CA PRO A 27 5.07 -20.50 13.26
C PRO A 27 5.36 -19.66 12.02
N ILE A 28 5.81 -18.42 12.22
CA ILE A 28 6.19 -17.52 11.12
C ILE A 28 7.45 -18.05 10.43
N LEU A 29 7.36 -18.28 9.12
CA LEU A 29 8.50 -18.72 8.31
C LEU A 29 9.22 -17.51 7.70
N GLN A 30 10.52 -17.66 7.46
CA GLN A 30 11.29 -16.61 6.78
C GLN A 30 10.71 -16.25 5.40
N SER A 31 10.22 -17.23 4.66
CA SER A 31 9.60 -17.02 3.34
C SER A 31 8.27 -16.25 3.39
N GLU A 32 7.67 -16.10 4.57
CA GLU A 32 6.43 -15.36 4.76
C GLU A 32 6.68 -13.89 5.11
N VAL A 33 7.90 -13.53 5.53
CA VAL A 33 8.25 -12.17 5.92
C VAL A 33 8.74 -11.42 4.70
N ASN A 34 7.96 -10.44 4.27
CA ASN A 34 8.33 -9.52 3.19
C ASN A 34 8.81 -8.21 3.81
N ILE A 35 10.01 -7.78 3.43
CA ILE A 35 10.59 -6.50 3.85
C ILE A 35 10.89 -5.69 2.60
N LEU A 36 10.38 -4.47 2.55
CA LEU A 36 10.73 -3.48 1.55
C LEU A 36 11.55 -2.39 2.21
N LYS A 37 12.65 -1.98 1.58
CA LYS A 37 13.51 -0.88 2.04
C LYS A 37 13.36 0.31 1.09
N TYR A 38 13.14 1.50 1.64
CA TYR A 38 13.01 2.71 0.85
C TYR A 38 14.35 3.12 0.24
N ASN A 39 14.32 3.39 -1.07
CA ASN A 39 15.44 3.90 -1.83
C ASN A 39 15.21 5.39 -2.13
N GLY A 40 15.91 6.25 -1.38
CA GLY A 40 15.76 7.70 -1.48
C GLY A 40 16.12 8.27 -2.86
N SER A 41 16.99 7.59 -3.62
CA SER A 41 17.41 8.04 -4.95
C SER A 41 16.33 7.81 -6.00
N THR A 42 15.66 6.66 -5.96
CA THR A 42 14.61 6.29 -6.93
C THR A 42 13.21 6.64 -6.44
N LYS A 43 13.05 7.00 -5.17
CA LYS A 43 11.76 7.22 -4.49
C LYS A 43 10.84 6.01 -4.55
N THR A 44 11.42 4.81 -4.45
CA THR A 44 10.69 3.54 -4.47
C THR A 44 11.04 2.69 -3.27
N PHE A 45 10.29 1.61 -3.06
CA PHE A 45 10.52 0.61 -2.04
C PHE A 45 11.01 -0.67 -2.74
N ASP A 46 12.24 -1.06 -2.46
CA ASP A 46 12.92 -2.21 -3.06
C ASP A 46 12.85 -3.42 -2.13
N ASN A 47 12.75 -4.64 -2.69
CA ASN A 47 12.78 -5.87 -1.89
C ASN A 47 14.09 -6.00 -1.12
N PHE A 48 14.00 -6.17 0.20
CA PHE A 48 15.13 -6.46 1.08
C PHE A 48 15.11 -7.94 1.45
N THR A 49 16.12 -8.68 0.99
CA THR A 49 16.15 -10.16 1.08
C THR A 49 17.24 -10.70 2.01
N THR A 50 18.14 -9.84 2.50
CA THR A 50 19.31 -10.24 3.30
C THR A 50 19.03 -10.17 4.79
N PHE A 51 18.21 -11.10 5.28
CA PHE A 51 17.87 -11.25 6.69
C PHE A 51 17.60 -12.71 7.06
N THR A 52 17.46 -12.95 8.36
CA THR A 52 17.01 -14.21 8.93
C THR A 52 15.82 -13.99 9.86
N VAL A 53 14.99 -15.02 9.99
CA VAL A 53 13.89 -15.06 10.97
C VAL A 53 14.21 -16.10 12.03
N SER A 54 14.19 -15.68 13.30
CA SER A 54 14.49 -16.53 14.46
C SER A 54 13.45 -16.36 15.56
N SER A 55 13.51 -17.22 16.59
CA SER A 55 12.55 -17.23 17.70
C SER A 55 11.08 -17.25 17.24
N ALA A 56 10.84 -17.89 16.08
CA ALA A 56 9.56 -17.85 15.42
C ALA A 56 8.53 -18.72 16.15
N SER A 57 7.39 -18.09 16.43
CA SER A 57 6.16 -18.71 16.91
C SER A 57 5.02 -18.26 16.02
N ALA A 58 3.79 -18.70 16.32
CA ALA A 58 2.62 -18.21 15.59
C ALA A 58 2.40 -16.70 15.77
N ASN A 59 2.81 -16.16 16.92
CA ASN A 59 2.44 -14.80 17.31
C ASN A 59 3.61 -13.83 17.37
N ALA A 60 4.84 -14.30 17.18
CA ALA A 60 6.02 -13.45 17.26
C ALA A 60 7.20 -14.06 16.51
N ALA A 61 8.07 -13.19 16.01
CA ALA A 61 9.35 -13.56 15.43
C ALA A 61 10.36 -12.42 15.54
N THR A 62 11.64 -12.77 15.51
CA THR A 62 12.75 -11.81 15.44
C THR A 62 13.33 -11.82 14.04
N ILE A 63 13.33 -10.64 13.41
CA ILE A 63 13.96 -10.39 12.12
C ILE A 63 15.35 -9.82 12.40
N THR A 64 16.39 -10.46 11.86
CA THR A 64 17.77 -10.04 12.01
C THR A 64 18.39 -9.85 10.62
N PRO A 65 18.74 -8.63 10.20
CA PRO A 65 19.41 -8.43 8.92
C PRO A 65 20.85 -8.98 8.97
N ASN A 66 21.37 -9.42 7.83
CA ASN A 66 22.74 -9.94 7.75
C ASN A 66 23.78 -8.84 8.01
N THR A 67 23.42 -7.59 7.69
CA THR A 67 24.16 -6.38 8.01
C THR A 67 23.21 -5.43 8.73
N PRO A 68 23.61 -4.79 9.85
CA PRO A 68 22.74 -3.88 10.57
C PRO A 68 22.10 -2.81 9.66
N PHE A 69 20.83 -2.52 9.92
CA PHE A 69 20.13 -1.41 9.28
C PHE A 69 20.84 -0.09 9.60
N GLN A 70 20.70 0.88 8.71
CA GLN A 70 21.21 2.22 8.93
C GLN A 70 20.15 3.06 9.65
N LEU A 71 20.59 4.06 10.43
CA LEU A 71 19.66 5.00 11.09
C LEU A 71 18.82 5.80 10.10
N THR A 72 19.20 5.87 8.83
CA THR A 72 18.43 6.52 7.77
C THR A 72 17.48 5.57 7.03
N ASP A 73 17.43 4.30 7.41
CA ASP A 73 16.59 3.33 6.74
C ASP A 73 15.11 3.54 7.10
N LEU A 74 14.26 3.37 6.09
CA LEU A 74 12.81 3.33 6.23
C LEU A 74 12.34 2.00 5.63
N LEU A 75 11.64 1.19 6.42
CA LEU A 75 11.24 -0.16 6.03
C LEU A 75 9.72 -0.32 6.04
N ILE A 76 9.20 -1.15 5.15
CA ILE A 76 7.85 -1.71 5.25
C ILE A 76 7.97 -3.21 5.47
N ILE A 77 7.28 -3.73 6.48
CA ILE A 77 7.21 -5.17 6.78
C ILE A 77 5.78 -5.66 6.57
N GLN A 78 5.64 -6.85 6.00
CA GLN A 78 4.38 -7.58 5.89
C GLN A 78 4.63 -9.08 6.08
N VAL A 79 3.68 -9.77 6.70
CA VAL A 79 3.66 -11.24 6.80
C VAL A 79 2.60 -11.80 5.85
N VAL A 80 2.98 -12.78 5.03
CA VAL A 80 2.12 -13.38 4.00
C VAL A 80 2.17 -14.91 4.08
N GLU A 81 1.03 -15.55 4.32
CA GLU A 81 0.86 -17.02 4.36
C GLU A 81 -0.15 -17.42 3.27
N GLY A 82 0.35 -17.90 2.12
CA GLY A 82 -0.50 -18.19 0.96
C GLY A 82 -1.24 -16.94 0.48
N SER A 83 -2.58 -16.97 0.50
CA SER A 83 -3.42 -15.80 0.16
C SER A 83 -3.65 -14.85 1.34
N ASN A 84 -3.34 -15.27 2.57
CA ASN A 84 -3.54 -14.47 3.77
C ASN A 84 -2.38 -13.49 3.94
N LYS A 85 -2.71 -12.25 4.24
CA LYS A 85 -1.74 -11.16 4.42
C LYS A 85 -2.02 -10.46 5.74
N SER A 86 -0.97 -9.98 6.39
CA SER A 86 -1.09 -8.96 7.43
C SER A 86 -1.29 -7.58 6.80
N ASP A 87 -1.66 -6.62 7.63
CA ASP A 87 -1.36 -5.23 7.38
C ASP A 87 0.15 -4.99 7.17
N LYS A 88 0.46 -3.85 6.56
CA LYS A 88 1.82 -3.39 6.33
C LYS A 88 2.24 -2.48 7.48
N LEU A 89 3.47 -2.65 7.95
CA LEU A 89 4.03 -1.90 9.05
C LEU A 89 5.23 -1.07 8.56
N LEU A 90 5.13 0.26 8.69
CA LEU A 90 6.24 1.17 8.40
C LEU A 90 7.13 1.32 9.64
N ILE A 91 8.44 1.23 9.46
CA ILE A 91 9.45 1.43 10.50
C ILE A 91 10.43 2.49 10.03
N ASP A 92 10.57 3.55 10.82
CA ASP A 92 11.53 4.63 10.65
C ASP A 92 12.61 4.51 11.73
N PHE A 93 13.87 4.36 11.33
CA PHE A 93 15.00 4.34 12.26
C PHE A 93 15.56 5.73 12.56
N GLN A 94 15.20 6.75 11.78
CA GLN A 94 15.80 8.07 11.88
C GLN A 94 15.20 8.86 13.04
N GLU A 95 13.91 8.63 13.32
CA GLU A 95 13.16 9.31 14.38
C GLU A 95 13.23 10.85 14.28
N ALA A 96 13.46 11.38 13.08
CA ALA A 96 13.68 12.80 12.85
C ALA A 96 12.34 13.54 12.64
N TYR A 97 12.03 14.45 13.56
CA TYR A 97 10.83 15.30 13.53
C TYR A 97 11.18 16.80 13.51
N PRO A 98 11.77 17.31 12.40
CA PRO A 98 12.07 18.72 12.28
C PRO A 98 10.79 19.55 12.40
N SER A 99 10.82 20.57 13.27
CA SER A 99 9.69 21.49 13.47
C SER A 99 8.37 20.77 13.84
N HIS A 100 8.45 19.72 14.67
CA HIS A 100 7.30 18.93 15.12
C HIS A 100 6.53 18.20 14.00
N LYS A 101 7.16 17.99 12.84
CA LYS A 101 6.53 17.30 11.70
C LYS A 101 7.52 16.36 11.03
N ALA A 102 7.02 15.22 10.58
CA ALA A 102 7.71 14.31 9.67
C ALA A 102 6.82 14.00 8.46
N SER A 103 7.45 13.64 7.34
CA SER A 103 6.77 13.19 6.13
C SER A 103 7.31 11.82 5.77
N TYR A 104 6.40 10.88 5.54
CA TYR A 104 6.75 9.49 5.23
C TYR A 104 6.23 9.09 3.85
N ASN A 105 7.06 8.34 3.12
CA ASN A 105 6.59 7.60 1.96
C ASN A 105 6.05 6.26 2.44
N TYR A 106 4.90 5.85 1.92
CA TYR A 106 4.26 4.59 2.28
C TYR A 106 3.73 3.90 1.03
N GLN A 107 4.15 2.66 0.80
CA GLN A 107 3.65 1.87 -0.32
C GLN A 107 2.40 1.10 0.09
N LEU A 108 1.26 1.51 -0.46
CA LEU A 108 -0.01 0.81 -0.28
C LEU A 108 0.06 -0.65 -0.80
N PRO A 109 -0.77 -1.53 -0.25
CA PRO A 109 -1.00 -2.86 -0.83
C PRO A 109 -1.65 -2.75 -2.22
N SER A 110 -1.56 -3.82 -3.01
CA SER A 110 -2.22 -3.92 -4.33
C SER A 110 -3.73 -4.15 -4.22
N ASP A 111 -4.23 -4.38 -3.01
CA ASP A 111 -5.64 -4.70 -2.76
C ASP A 111 -6.49 -3.41 -2.78
N THR A 112 -7.70 -3.50 -3.30
CA THR A 112 -8.61 -2.36 -3.38
C THR A 112 -9.54 -2.23 -2.18
N GLY A 113 -10.10 -1.04 -2.03
CA GLY A 113 -11.12 -0.71 -1.04
C GLY A 113 -10.71 0.41 -0.09
N ASN A 114 -11.36 0.45 1.07
CA ASN A 114 -11.22 1.52 2.03
C ASN A 114 -10.09 1.25 3.04
N TYR A 115 -9.25 2.26 3.26
CA TYR A 115 -8.11 2.22 4.16
C TYR A 115 -8.15 3.36 5.18
N LYS A 116 -7.52 3.12 6.33
CA LYS A 116 -7.09 4.12 7.30
C LYS A 116 -5.64 3.83 7.66
N MET A 117 -4.89 4.86 8.02
CA MET A 117 -3.56 4.70 8.61
C MET A 117 -3.65 4.93 10.12
N ASN A 118 -3.13 3.97 10.89
CA ASN A 118 -3.01 4.10 12.34
C ASN A 118 -1.57 4.48 12.67
N LEU A 119 -1.39 5.44 13.57
CA LEU A 119 -0.08 5.71 14.14
C LEU A 119 0.21 4.60 15.17
N GLY A 120 1.07 3.64 14.83
CA GLY A 120 1.33 2.50 15.70
C GLY A 120 2.00 2.88 17.02
N LYS A 121 3.32 3.11 16.98
CA LYS A 121 4.11 3.46 18.17
C LYS A 121 5.01 4.66 17.90
N VAL A 122 5.30 5.42 18.95
CA VAL A 122 6.32 6.48 18.97
C VAL A 122 7.18 6.26 20.20
N ASN A 123 8.48 6.04 20.01
CA ASN A 123 9.43 5.75 21.10
C ASN A 123 8.96 4.64 22.06
N GLY A 124 8.35 3.59 21.49
CA GLY A 124 7.80 2.45 22.24
C GLY A 124 6.43 2.68 22.89
N MET A 125 5.95 3.92 22.98
CA MET A 125 4.61 4.24 23.45
C MET A 125 3.56 3.92 22.38
N ASP A 126 2.42 3.34 22.80
CA ASP A 126 1.31 3.00 21.91
C ASP A 126 0.48 4.25 21.55
N PHE A 127 0.31 4.47 20.25
CA PHE A 127 -0.48 5.57 19.67
C PHE A 127 -1.61 5.04 18.78
N SER A 128 -1.91 3.74 18.79
CA SER A 128 -2.82 3.07 17.86
C SER A 128 -4.25 3.62 17.79
N SER A 129 -4.66 4.43 18.77
CA SER A 129 -5.92 5.19 18.77
C SER A 129 -5.92 6.41 17.84
N VAL A 130 -4.75 6.90 17.43
CA VAL A 130 -4.59 8.01 16.49
C VAL A 130 -4.64 7.47 15.07
N MET A 131 -5.66 7.90 14.32
CA MET A 131 -5.95 7.40 12.98
C MET A 131 -6.12 8.54 11.97
N SER A 132 -5.77 8.29 10.71
CA SER A 132 -6.10 9.17 9.60
C SER A 132 -7.60 9.16 9.30
N ASN A 133 -8.04 10.13 8.48
CA ASN A 133 -9.29 10.00 7.75
C ASN A 133 -9.24 8.76 6.84
N GLN A 134 -10.41 8.18 6.56
CA GLN A 134 -10.53 7.09 5.61
C GLN A 134 -10.26 7.59 4.18
N PHE A 135 -9.62 6.75 3.38
CA PHE A 135 -9.42 6.98 1.95
C PHE A 135 -9.63 5.67 1.18
N GLU A 136 -9.93 5.78 -0.11
CA GLU A 136 -10.24 4.65 -0.97
C GLU A 136 -9.14 4.41 -2.01
N VAL A 137 -8.84 3.14 -2.25
CA VAL A 137 -7.91 2.69 -3.29
C VAL A 137 -8.69 1.87 -4.30
N GLY A 138 -8.83 2.42 -5.51
CA GLY A 138 -9.55 1.81 -6.62
C GLY A 138 -8.71 0.86 -7.48
N ASN A 139 -9.38 0.19 -8.41
CA ASN A 139 -8.72 -0.68 -9.40
C ASN A 139 -8.14 0.16 -10.55
N ALA A 140 -7.00 -0.26 -11.11
CA ALA A 140 -6.53 0.33 -12.36
C ALA A 140 -7.52 0.02 -13.51
N PRO A 141 -7.89 1.01 -14.35
CA PRO A 141 -8.70 0.78 -15.53
C PRO A 141 -7.91 -0.01 -16.58
N ASP A 142 -8.61 -0.85 -17.33
CA ASP A 142 -8.10 -1.66 -18.43
C ASP A 142 -8.69 -1.18 -19.76
N THR A 143 -7.85 -1.06 -20.78
CA THR A 143 -8.23 -0.51 -22.08
C THR A 143 -9.15 -1.43 -22.88
N SER A 144 -9.12 -2.74 -22.62
CA SER A 144 -9.90 -3.73 -23.37
C SER A 144 -11.34 -3.84 -22.84
N ASN A 145 -11.54 -3.51 -21.56
CA ASN A 145 -12.85 -3.58 -20.91
C ASN A 145 -13.50 -2.20 -20.68
N SER A 146 -12.79 -1.11 -20.99
CA SER A 146 -13.31 0.25 -20.92
C SER A 146 -13.89 0.69 -22.27
N SER A 147 -14.83 1.64 -22.26
CA SER A 147 -15.50 2.07 -23.49
C SER A 147 -15.86 3.56 -23.48
N ILE A 148 -16.03 4.10 -24.69
CA ILE A 148 -16.61 5.41 -24.96
C ILE A 148 -17.89 5.22 -25.76
N ALA A 149 -18.97 5.88 -25.33
CA ALA A 149 -20.25 5.84 -26.00
C ALA A 149 -20.79 7.26 -26.18
N ILE A 150 -21.43 7.48 -27.32
CA ILE A 150 -22.11 8.74 -27.64
C ILE A 150 -23.62 8.47 -27.57
N SER A 151 -24.35 9.27 -26.79
CA SER A 151 -25.79 9.06 -26.60
C SER A 151 -26.64 9.33 -27.86
N LYS A 152 -26.14 10.15 -28.79
CA LYS A 152 -26.85 10.53 -30.03
C LYS A 152 -25.97 10.33 -31.25
N SER A 153 -26.46 9.55 -32.21
CA SER A 153 -25.73 9.23 -33.46
C SER A 153 -25.72 10.38 -34.49
N TYR A 154 -26.44 11.48 -34.24
CA TYR A 154 -26.47 12.64 -35.13
C TYR A 154 -26.65 13.94 -34.34
N LEU A 155 -26.04 14.99 -34.85
CA LEU A 155 -26.29 16.38 -34.47
C LEU A 155 -26.55 17.18 -35.75
N VAL A 156 -27.44 18.18 -35.67
CA VAL A 156 -27.57 19.16 -36.75
C VAL A 156 -26.34 20.06 -36.72
N GLN A 157 -25.76 20.35 -37.88
CA GLN A 157 -24.62 21.26 -37.98
C GLN A 157 -25.05 22.70 -37.64
N PHE A 158 -25.04 22.99 -36.35
CA PHE A 158 -25.21 24.33 -35.80
C PHE A 158 -24.05 24.61 -34.84
N SER A 159 -23.53 25.84 -34.88
CA SER A 159 -22.42 26.26 -34.02
C SER A 159 -22.78 26.05 -32.54
N GLY A 160 -21.87 25.42 -31.79
CA GLY A 160 -22.05 25.19 -30.35
C GLY A 160 -22.94 24.00 -29.99
N SER A 161 -23.19 23.07 -30.91
CA SER A 161 -23.87 21.81 -30.57
C SER A 161 -23.05 21.00 -29.55
N ILE A 162 -23.69 20.54 -28.49
CA ILE A 162 -23.08 19.76 -27.40
C ILE A 162 -23.46 18.29 -27.55
N LEU A 163 -22.50 17.40 -27.28
CA LEU A 163 -22.67 15.96 -27.31
C LEU A 163 -22.45 15.40 -25.89
N ASP A 164 -23.34 14.51 -25.46
CA ASP A 164 -23.12 13.73 -24.24
C ASP A 164 -22.21 12.54 -24.58
N VAL A 165 -20.98 12.60 -24.06
CA VAL A 165 -20.00 11.52 -24.15
C VAL A 165 -19.98 10.78 -22.82
N ASN A 166 -20.29 9.48 -22.86
CA ASN A 166 -20.21 8.61 -21.69
C ASN A 166 -18.93 7.79 -21.77
N VAL A 167 -18.07 7.94 -20.76
CA VAL A 167 -16.86 7.13 -20.59
C VAL A 167 -17.14 6.12 -19.48
N THR A 168 -16.92 4.84 -19.77
CA THR A 168 -17.02 3.75 -18.79
C THR A 168 -15.64 3.14 -18.60
N LEU A 169 -15.13 3.17 -17.37
CA LEU A 169 -13.83 2.59 -17.02
C LEU A 169 -14.05 1.31 -16.21
N ASN A 170 -13.49 0.20 -16.69
CA ASN A 170 -13.51 -1.09 -16.01
C ASN A 170 -12.09 -1.66 -15.90
N ASN A 171 -11.85 -2.49 -14.90
CA ASN A 171 -10.58 -3.19 -14.73
C ASN A 171 -10.49 -4.43 -15.65
N ALA A 172 -9.35 -5.13 -15.61
CA ALA A 172 -9.11 -6.33 -16.43
C ALA A 172 -10.10 -7.49 -16.19
N ALA A 173 -10.78 -7.49 -15.03
CA ALA A 173 -11.82 -8.46 -14.69
C ALA A 173 -13.24 -8.01 -15.12
N GLY A 174 -13.38 -6.82 -15.72
CA GLY A 174 -14.66 -6.26 -16.16
C GLY A 174 -15.45 -5.56 -15.05
N ASN A 175 -14.89 -5.38 -13.85
CA ASN A 175 -15.52 -4.65 -12.76
C ASN A 175 -15.25 -3.15 -12.91
N ALA A 176 -16.17 -2.30 -12.44
CA ALA A 176 -16.00 -0.85 -12.46
C ALA A 176 -14.70 -0.40 -11.77
N SER A 177 -14.02 0.55 -12.40
CA SER A 177 -12.88 1.24 -11.83
C SER A 177 -13.36 2.52 -11.14
N GLU A 178 -13.30 2.54 -9.81
CA GLU A 178 -13.70 3.67 -8.98
C GLU A 178 -12.48 4.49 -8.56
N GLY A 179 -12.57 5.82 -8.58
CA GLY A 179 -11.48 6.71 -8.21
C GLY A 179 -11.45 8.00 -9.03
N ASN A 180 -10.42 8.83 -8.78
CA ASN A 180 -10.17 10.04 -9.56
C ASN A 180 -9.19 9.73 -10.69
N TYR A 181 -9.65 9.87 -11.94
CA TYR A 181 -8.84 9.64 -13.13
C TYR A 181 -8.78 10.90 -14.00
N GLU A 182 -7.63 11.13 -14.61
CA GLU A 182 -7.50 12.12 -15.68
C GLU A 182 -8.06 11.53 -16.97
N VAL A 183 -8.94 12.27 -17.66
CA VAL A 183 -9.56 11.85 -18.93
C VAL A 183 -9.34 12.93 -19.97
N THR A 184 -8.77 12.53 -21.12
CA THR A 184 -8.63 13.38 -22.30
C THR A 184 -9.42 12.77 -23.46
N LEU A 185 -10.22 13.59 -24.15
CA LEU A 185 -11.01 13.19 -25.31
C LEU A 185 -10.60 14.05 -26.51
N PHE A 186 -10.50 13.42 -27.69
CA PHE A 186 -10.31 14.10 -28.97
C PHE A 186 -11.33 13.58 -29.96
N ALA A 187 -11.73 14.45 -30.90
CA ALA A 187 -12.60 14.10 -32.00
C ALA A 187 -11.96 14.61 -33.29
N ASP A 188 -12.03 13.81 -34.34
CA ASP A 188 -11.59 14.15 -35.67
C ASP A 188 -12.71 13.94 -36.69
N GLN A 189 -12.63 14.68 -37.79
CA GLN A 189 -13.53 14.50 -38.92
C GLN A 189 -13.02 13.31 -39.74
N GLN A 190 -13.83 12.26 -39.83
CA GLN A 190 -13.56 11.06 -40.62
C GLN A 190 -14.12 11.21 -42.04
#